data_AF-A0A1A0TSH4-F1
#
_entry.id   AF-A0A1A0TSH4-F1
#
_cell.length_a   1.000
_cell.length_b   1.000
_cell.length_c   1.000
_cell.angle_alpha   90.00
_cell.angle_beta   90.00
_cell.angle_gamma   90.00
#
_symmetry.space_group_name_H-M   'P 1'
#
loop_
_entity.id
_entity.type
_entity.pdbx_description
1 polymer ?
#
loop_
_entity_poly.entity_id
_entity_poly.type
_entity_poly.pdbx_seq_one_letter_code
_entity_poly.pdbx_strand_id
1 'polypeptide(L)'
;MLATAGVLMSTAPAAGADPEIHADPLSLENFAITSEVPTLAELDAQIKLLVATAAPDWVKAAQLEGGDRAVVVPKMIHRVGFFRPPRGSSVVTGPETHDGDRHTAVINASRQGSPTVQVVAEWRRIDGRWKLASKSLCNGVKTIGLPIPCNFQ
;
A
#
# COMPACT_ATOMS: atom_id res chain seq x y z
N MET A 1 -67.12 11.73 -26.48
CA MET A 1 -66.55 11.65 -25.12
C MET A 1 -65.30 10.77 -25.20
N LEU A 2 -64.11 11.37 -25.13
CA LEU A 2 -62.83 10.64 -25.15
C LEU A 2 -62.56 10.09 -23.74
N ALA A 3 -62.22 8.80 -23.63
CA ALA A 3 -61.78 8.17 -22.39
C ALA A 3 -60.31 7.79 -22.49
N THR A 4 -59.49 8.42 -21.67
CA THR A 4 -58.07 8.18 -21.41
C THR A 4 -57.89 7.21 -20.25
N ALA A 5 -57.05 6.18 -20.41
CA ALA A 5 -56.39 5.41 -19.33
C ALA A 5 -55.46 4.38 -20.01
N GLY A 6 -54.23 4.08 -19.59
CA GLY A 6 -53.35 4.53 -18.53
C GLY A 6 -52.09 3.66 -18.64
N VAL A 7 -50.90 4.25 -18.69
CA VAL A 7 -49.63 3.52 -18.83
C VAL A 7 -49.18 3.03 -17.46
N LEU A 8 -49.04 1.73 -17.29
CA LEU A 8 -48.44 1.09 -16.12
C LEU A 8 -46.91 1.12 -16.26
N MET A 9 -46.22 1.86 -15.40
CA MET A 9 -44.77 1.81 -15.25
C MET A 9 -44.39 0.64 -14.34
N SER A 10 -43.68 -0.36 -14.87
CA SER A 10 -43.02 -1.41 -14.10
C SER A 10 -41.74 -0.87 -13.47
N THR A 11 -41.66 -0.84 -12.14
CA THR A 11 -40.42 -0.59 -11.40
C THR A 11 -39.68 -1.91 -11.16
N ALA A 12 -38.47 -2.04 -11.71
CA ALA A 12 -37.56 -3.14 -11.39
C ALA A 12 -36.86 -2.88 -10.04
N PRO A 13 -36.61 -3.91 -9.22
CA PRO A 13 -35.86 -3.78 -7.98
C PRO A 13 -34.38 -3.55 -8.26
N ALA A 14 -33.81 -2.52 -7.64
CA ALA A 14 -32.37 -2.27 -7.62
C ALA A 14 -31.70 -3.37 -6.77
N ALA A 15 -30.90 -4.22 -7.42
CA ALA A 15 -29.98 -5.11 -6.73
C ALA A 15 -28.92 -4.26 -6.02
N GLY A 16 -28.79 -4.46 -4.70
CA GLY A 16 -27.79 -3.77 -3.89
C GLY A 16 -26.38 -4.14 -4.35
N ALA A 17 -25.62 -3.11 -4.72
CA ALA A 17 -24.17 -3.22 -4.84
C ALA A 17 -23.58 -3.19 -3.42
N ASP A 18 -22.88 -4.27 -3.04
CA ASP A 18 -21.96 -4.28 -1.91
C ASP A 18 -20.90 -3.17 -2.13
N PRO A 19 -20.56 -2.35 -1.13
CA PRO A 19 -19.44 -1.43 -1.25
C PRO A 19 -18.15 -2.24 -1.14
N GLU A 20 -17.63 -2.69 -2.28
CA GLU A 20 -16.22 -3.04 -2.40
C GLU A 20 -15.39 -1.78 -2.07
N ILE A 21 -14.86 -1.73 -0.85
CA ILE A 21 -13.85 -0.73 -0.47
C ILE A 21 -12.55 -1.12 -1.18
N HIS A 22 -12.47 -0.74 -2.45
CA HIS A 22 -11.22 -0.64 -3.19
C HIS A 22 -10.44 0.52 -2.59
N ALA A 23 -9.20 0.31 -2.17
CA ALA A 23 -8.32 1.37 -1.68
C ALA A 23 -8.42 2.60 -2.62
N ASP A 24 -9.07 3.68 -2.16
CA ASP A 24 -9.33 4.85 -2.99
C ASP A 24 -7.97 5.51 -3.32
N PRO A 25 -7.51 5.45 -4.59
CA PRO A 25 -6.20 5.97 -4.95
C PRO A 25 -6.13 7.51 -4.87
N LEU A 26 -7.26 8.19 -4.63
CA LEU A 26 -7.39 9.64 -4.77
C LEU A 26 -7.38 10.42 -3.45
N SER A 27 -7.37 9.74 -2.29
CA SER A 27 -7.01 10.41 -1.03
C SER A 27 -5.77 9.73 -0.41
N LEU A 28 -4.59 10.18 -0.85
CA LEU A 28 -3.33 9.84 -0.18
C LEU A 28 -3.42 10.06 1.34
N GLU A 29 -4.25 11.02 1.76
CA GLU A 29 -4.55 11.35 3.15
C GLU A 29 -5.25 10.21 3.91
N ASN A 30 -6.12 9.40 3.30
CA ASN A 30 -6.85 8.33 4.01
C ASN A 30 -6.48 6.92 3.55
N PHE A 31 -5.34 6.74 2.89
CA PHE A 31 -4.94 5.43 2.37
C PHE A 31 -4.90 4.36 3.48
N ALA A 32 -5.58 3.24 3.23
CA ALA A 32 -5.62 2.07 4.11
C ALA A 32 -5.87 0.83 3.27
N ILE A 33 -5.17 -0.26 3.57
CA ILE A 33 -5.51 -1.58 3.06
C ILE A 33 -6.30 -2.30 4.15
N THR A 34 -7.60 -2.47 3.92
CA THR A 34 -8.54 -3.08 4.88
C THR A 34 -9.11 -4.42 4.40
N SER A 35 -8.75 -4.85 3.18
CA SER A 35 -9.10 -6.16 2.64
C SER A 35 -8.64 -7.29 3.58
N GLU A 36 -9.42 -8.36 3.64
CA GLU A 36 -9.11 -9.53 4.47
C GLU A 36 -7.78 -10.17 4.04
N VAL A 37 -7.61 -10.32 2.72
CA VAL A 37 -6.36 -10.73 2.08
C VAL A 37 -5.92 -9.58 1.18
N PRO A 38 -4.76 -8.96 1.42
CA PRO A 38 -4.30 -7.85 0.61
C PRO A 38 -3.84 -8.35 -0.75
N THR A 39 -4.12 -7.58 -1.79
CA THR A 39 -3.66 -7.87 -3.15
C THR A 39 -2.28 -7.26 -3.40
N LEU A 40 -1.49 -7.85 -4.31
CA LEU A 40 -0.21 -7.27 -4.75
C LEU A 40 -0.32 -5.79 -5.17
N ALA A 41 -1.43 -5.40 -5.80
CA ALA A 41 -1.67 -4.03 -6.24
C ALA A 41 -1.86 -3.06 -5.05
N GLU A 42 -2.57 -3.48 -4.01
CA GLU A 42 -2.71 -2.70 -2.77
C GLU A 42 -1.38 -2.55 -2.05
N LEU A 43 -0.61 -3.65 -1.94
CA LEU A 43 0.72 -3.64 -1.34
C LEU A 43 1.67 -2.72 -2.13
N ASP A 44 1.63 -2.79 -3.46
CA ASP A 44 2.39 -1.91 -4.36
C ASP A 44 2.04 -0.44 -4.16
N ALA A 45 0.75 -0.11 -4.07
CA ALA A 45 0.28 1.25 -3.80
C ALA A 45 0.80 1.75 -2.44
N GLN A 46 0.79 0.92 -1.41
CA GLN A 46 1.33 1.27 -0.09
C GLN A 46 2.84 1.55 -0.15
N ILE A 47 3.62 0.71 -0.83
CA ILE A 47 5.07 0.93 -0.99
C ILE A 47 5.32 2.24 -1.75
N LYS A 48 4.60 2.51 -2.84
CA LYS A 48 4.70 3.77 -3.59
C LYS A 48 4.35 4.98 -2.72
N LEU A 49 3.30 4.90 -1.90
CA LEU A 49 2.96 5.95 -0.93
C LEU A 49 4.10 6.18 0.08
N LEU A 50 4.77 5.11 0.52
CA LEU A 50 5.89 5.23 1.44
C LEU A 50 7.13 5.86 0.80
N VAL A 51 7.55 5.43 -0.40
CA VAL A 51 8.88 5.82 -0.94
C VAL A 51 8.84 6.75 -2.14
N ALA A 52 7.76 6.75 -2.93
CA ALA A 52 7.65 7.51 -4.17
C ALA A 52 6.91 8.84 -4.03
N THR A 53 6.13 9.04 -2.96
CA THR A 53 5.36 10.28 -2.74
C THR A 53 5.87 11.10 -1.54
N ALA A 54 5.54 12.40 -1.56
CA ALA A 54 5.76 13.33 -0.44
C ALA A 54 4.60 13.31 0.57
N ALA A 55 3.91 12.18 0.76
CA ALA A 55 2.80 12.05 1.70
C ALA A 55 3.19 12.56 3.11
N PRO A 56 2.26 13.19 3.86
CA PRO A 56 2.50 13.64 5.22
C PRO A 56 3.01 12.52 6.15
N ASP A 57 3.76 12.90 7.18
CA ASP A 57 4.35 11.94 8.13
C ASP A 57 3.29 11.05 8.80
N TRP A 58 2.15 11.60 9.18
CA TRP A 58 1.05 10.86 9.79
C TRP A 58 0.41 9.83 8.85
N VAL A 59 0.35 10.13 7.54
CA VAL A 59 -0.10 9.19 6.51
C VAL A 59 0.88 8.02 6.43
N LYS A 60 2.19 8.31 6.38
CA LYS A 60 3.22 7.28 6.33
C LYS A 60 3.23 6.45 7.62
N ALA A 61 3.09 7.08 8.78
CA ALA A 61 3.02 6.41 10.09
C ALA A 61 1.88 5.40 10.14
N ALA A 62 0.71 5.74 9.60
CA ALA A 62 -0.44 4.84 9.53
C ALA A 62 -0.19 3.55 8.73
N GLN A 63 0.80 3.54 7.81
CA GLN A 63 1.16 2.37 7.01
C GLN A 63 2.26 1.50 7.63
N LEU A 64 2.87 1.93 8.75
CA LEU A 64 4.05 1.30 9.33
C LEU A 64 3.71 0.70 10.70
N GLU A 65 4.17 -0.52 10.95
CA GLU A 65 4.03 -1.16 12.26
C GLU A 65 4.65 -0.29 13.38
N GLY A 66 5.85 0.25 13.16
CA GLY A 66 6.54 1.14 14.10
C GLY A 66 5.99 2.58 14.17
N GLY A 67 4.88 2.88 13.47
CA GLY A 67 4.22 4.19 13.50
C GLY A 67 5.16 5.36 13.22
N ASP A 68 5.03 6.44 14.00
CA ASP A 68 5.83 7.67 13.85
C ASP A 68 7.34 7.43 13.95
N ARG A 69 7.77 6.47 14.77
CA ARG A 69 9.20 6.15 14.96
C ARG A 69 9.83 5.57 13.70
N ALA A 70 9.03 4.92 12.85
CA ALA A 70 9.48 4.28 11.62
C ALA A 70 9.49 5.22 10.41
N VAL A 71 8.80 6.37 10.48
CA VAL A 71 8.61 7.32 9.36
C VAL A 71 9.93 7.87 8.80
N VAL A 72 10.98 7.93 9.62
CA VAL A 72 12.30 8.40 9.18
C VAL A 72 12.85 7.61 7.98
N VAL A 73 12.60 6.30 7.92
CA VAL A 73 13.09 5.43 6.85
C VAL A 73 12.51 5.81 5.48
N PRO A 74 11.18 5.78 5.26
CA PRO A 74 10.60 6.14 3.97
C PRO A 74 10.91 7.59 3.57
N LYS A 75 11.00 8.53 4.53
CA LYS A 75 11.41 9.91 4.24
C LYS A 75 12.82 9.99 3.67
N MET A 76 13.76 9.24 4.24
CA MET A 76 15.13 9.22 3.75
C MET A 76 15.22 8.57 2.37
N ILE A 77 14.53 7.44 2.15
CA ILE A 77 14.47 6.79 0.83
C ILE A 77 13.89 7.74 -0.23
N HIS A 78 12.78 8.42 0.09
CA HIS A 78 12.15 9.40 -0.80
C HIS A 78 13.09 10.57 -1.13
N ARG A 79 13.79 11.11 -0.13
CA ARG A 79 14.74 12.22 -0.27
C ARG A 79 15.90 11.86 -1.17
N VAL A 80 16.49 10.66 -1.00
CA VAL A 80 17.58 10.21 -1.87
C VAL A 80 17.07 9.89 -3.29
N GLY A 81 15.79 9.59 -3.42
CA GLY A 81 15.14 9.36 -4.71
C GLY A 81 15.58 8.06 -5.38
N PHE A 82 16.04 7.09 -4.59
CA PHE A 82 16.56 5.81 -5.10
C PHE A 82 15.55 5.03 -5.94
N PHE A 83 14.27 5.04 -5.55
CA PHE A 83 13.22 4.17 -6.11
C PHE A 83 12.03 4.94 -6.67
N ARG A 84 12.25 6.18 -7.13
CA ARG A 84 11.20 7.00 -7.74
C ARG A 84 11.60 7.49 -9.13
N PRO A 85 10.63 7.73 -10.02
CA PRO A 85 10.90 8.28 -11.33
C PRO A 85 11.68 9.60 -11.26
N PRO A 86 12.54 9.88 -12.26
CA PRO A 86 12.74 9.11 -13.50
C PRO A 86 13.85 8.04 -13.41
N ARG A 87 14.61 7.97 -12.30
CA ARG A 87 15.83 7.15 -12.20
C ARG A 87 15.67 5.88 -11.37
N GLY A 88 14.50 5.63 -10.82
CA GLY A 88 14.21 4.39 -10.11
C GLY A 88 12.72 4.08 -10.05
N SER A 89 12.43 2.89 -9.56
CA SER A 89 11.07 2.39 -9.35
C SER A 89 11.05 1.34 -8.24
N SER A 90 9.87 1.12 -7.67
CA SER A 90 9.56 -0.03 -6.83
C SER A 90 8.30 -0.69 -7.34
N VAL A 91 8.29 -2.02 -7.41
CA VAL A 91 7.08 -2.80 -7.71
C VAL A 91 6.96 -3.99 -6.77
N VAL A 92 5.77 -4.21 -6.20
CA VAL A 92 5.47 -5.41 -5.42
C VAL A 92 4.99 -6.52 -6.36
N THR A 93 5.60 -7.69 -6.22
CA THR A 93 5.26 -8.90 -6.99
C THR A 93 5.16 -10.11 -6.07
N GLY A 94 4.68 -11.22 -6.63
CA GLY A 94 4.78 -12.52 -5.98
C GLY A 94 6.20 -13.12 -5.99
N PRO A 95 6.36 -14.34 -5.44
CA PRO A 95 5.31 -15.11 -4.78
C PRO A 95 4.82 -14.42 -3.50
N GLU A 96 3.52 -14.53 -3.24
CA GLU A 96 2.91 -14.04 -2.02
C GLU A 96 2.42 -15.18 -1.13
N THR A 97 2.41 -14.96 0.18
CA THR A 97 1.84 -15.90 1.14
C THR A 97 0.93 -15.16 2.10
N HIS A 98 -0.10 -15.85 2.60
CA HIS A 98 -1.05 -15.30 3.54
C HIS A 98 -1.30 -16.32 4.67
N ASP A 99 -1.25 -15.83 5.91
CA ASP A 99 -1.39 -16.62 7.13
C ASP A 99 -2.01 -15.72 8.22
N GLY A 100 -3.35 -15.66 8.25
CA GLY A 100 -4.11 -14.85 9.19
C GLY A 100 -3.70 -13.38 9.13
N ASP A 101 -3.19 -12.85 10.24
CA ASP A 101 -2.74 -11.45 10.35
C ASP A 101 -1.34 -11.20 9.78
N ARG A 102 -0.81 -12.12 8.97
CA ARG A 102 0.49 -12.00 8.30
C ARG A 102 0.34 -12.22 6.80
N HIS A 103 1.00 -11.36 6.02
CA HIS A 103 1.10 -11.52 4.58
C HIS A 103 2.53 -11.21 4.12
N THR A 104 3.04 -11.94 3.12
CA THR A 104 4.39 -11.68 2.58
C THR A 104 4.35 -11.55 1.07
N ALA A 105 5.16 -10.66 0.50
CA ALA A 105 5.34 -10.50 -0.94
C ALA A 105 6.77 -10.00 -1.24
N VAL A 106 7.14 -9.92 -2.52
CA VAL A 106 8.47 -9.50 -2.96
C VAL A 106 8.43 -8.06 -3.47
N ILE A 107 9.26 -7.19 -2.90
CA ILE A 107 9.49 -5.84 -3.42
C ILE A 107 10.68 -5.89 -4.37
N ASN A 108 10.49 -5.47 -5.62
CA ASN A 108 11.54 -5.29 -6.61
C ASN A 108 11.85 -3.80 -6.72
N ALA A 109 13.04 -3.41 -6.32
CA ALA A 109 13.49 -2.03 -6.30
C ALA A 109 14.59 -1.82 -7.36
N SER A 110 14.33 -0.98 -8.35
CA SER A 110 15.23 -0.74 -9.48
C SER A 110 15.75 0.69 -9.48
N ARG A 111 16.99 0.85 -9.93
CA ARG A 111 17.63 2.15 -10.14
C ARG A 111 18.49 2.12 -11.40
N GLN A 112 18.46 3.19 -12.19
CA GLN A 112 19.37 3.36 -13.32
C GLN A 112 20.84 3.21 -12.89
N GLY A 113 21.57 2.36 -13.61
CA GLY A 113 22.99 2.11 -13.34
C GLY A 113 23.26 1.17 -12.17
N SER A 114 22.25 0.44 -11.66
CA SER A 114 22.42 -0.56 -10.60
C SER A 114 21.51 -1.77 -10.84
N PRO A 115 21.88 -2.97 -10.38
CA PRO A 115 21.00 -4.13 -10.43
C PRO A 115 19.70 -3.90 -9.65
N THR A 116 18.61 -4.52 -10.11
CA THR A 116 17.37 -4.60 -9.32
C THR A 116 17.62 -5.39 -8.05
N VAL A 117 17.18 -4.83 -6.92
CA VAL A 117 17.25 -5.47 -5.61
C VAL A 117 15.89 -6.09 -5.30
N GLN A 118 15.89 -7.30 -4.74
CA GLN A 118 14.70 -7.98 -4.28
C GLN A 118 14.67 -8.04 -2.76
N VAL A 119 13.53 -7.71 -2.16
CA VAL A 119 13.31 -7.75 -0.72
C VAL A 119 12.03 -8.52 -0.44
N VAL A 120 12.12 -9.61 0.30
CA VAL A 120 10.94 -10.27 0.85
C VAL A 120 10.41 -9.42 2.00
N ALA A 121 9.24 -8.83 1.81
CA ALA A 121 8.58 -7.99 2.77
C ALA A 121 7.41 -8.72 3.42
N GLU A 122 7.14 -8.34 4.67
CA GLU A 122 6.07 -8.85 5.50
C GLU A 122 5.18 -7.67 5.88
N TRP A 123 3.88 -7.93 5.83
CA TRP A 123 2.84 -7.05 6.29
C TRP A 123 2.12 -7.72 7.46
N ARG A 124 1.72 -6.91 8.43
CA ARG A 124 0.96 -7.33 9.61
C ARG A 124 -0.38 -6.63 9.61
N ARG A 125 -1.43 -7.39 9.90
CA ARG A 125 -2.77 -6.83 10.10
C ARG A 125 -2.89 -6.37 11.55
N ILE A 126 -3.05 -5.07 11.75
CA ILE A 126 -3.13 -4.43 13.05
C ILE A 126 -4.34 -3.49 13.02
N ASP A 127 -5.27 -3.69 13.95
CA ASP A 127 -6.52 -2.91 14.04
C ASP A 127 -7.29 -2.87 12.71
N GLY A 128 -7.37 -4.02 12.03
CA GLY A 128 -8.08 -4.17 10.75
C GLY A 128 -7.36 -3.58 9.53
N ARG A 129 -6.11 -3.11 9.68
CA ARG A 129 -5.32 -2.50 8.58
C ARG A 129 -4.01 -3.23 8.37
N TRP A 130 -3.61 -3.41 7.12
CA TRP A 130 -2.30 -3.95 6.81
C TRP A 130 -1.21 -2.88 6.90
N LYS A 131 -0.19 -3.16 7.70
CA LYS A 131 0.98 -2.30 7.91
C LYS A 131 2.25 -3.03 7.53
N LEU A 132 3.20 -2.33 6.93
CA LEU A 132 4.52 -2.90 6.65
C LEU A 132 5.24 -3.20 7.97
N ALA A 133 5.71 -4.43 8.13
CA ALA A 133 6.35 -4.87 9.37
C ALA A 133 7.69 -4.14 9.61
N SER A 134 7.96 -3.77 10.86
CA SER A 134 9.20 -3.09 11.27
C SER A 134 10.44 -3.90 10.90
N LYS A 135 10.37 -5.23 11.01
CA LYS A 135 11.44 -6.13 10.58
C LYS A 135 11.72 -6.02 9.08
N SER A 136 10.68 -5.98 8.25
CA SER A 136 10.82 -5.89 6.79
C SER A 136 11.31 -4.53 6.34
N LEU A 137 10.86 -3.45 6.98
CA LEU A 137 11.37 -2.11 6.76
C LEU A 137 12.89 -2.05 7.01
N CYS A 138 13.34 -2.64 8.12
CA CYS A 138 14.75 -2.71 8.49
C CYS A 138 15.59 -3.57 7.55
N ASN A 139 15.07 -4.73 7.18
CA ASN A 139 15.73 -5.58 6.19
C ASN A 139 15.87 -4.84 4.85
N GLY A 140 14.83 -4.11 4.42
CA GLY A 140 14.88 -3.27 3.22
C GLY A 140 16.02 -2.27 3.25
N VAL A 141 16.12 -1.47 4.32
CA VAL A 141 17.20 -0.49 4.55
C VAL A 141 18.59 -1.14 4.49
N LYS A 142 18.75 -2.29 5.14
CA LYS A 142 20.01 -3.04 5.18
C LYS A 142 20.40 -3.53 3.79
N THR A 143 19.46 -4.08 3.03
CA THR A 143 19.71 -4.61 1.68
C THR A 143 20.18 -3.52 0.72
N ILE A 144 19.69 -2.29 0.89
CA ILE A 144 20.05 -1.16 0.02
C ILE A 144 21.23 -0.33 0.58
N GLY A 145 21.86 -0.77 1.68
CA GLY A 145 23.06 -0.18 2.24
C GLY A 145 22.89 1.22 2.85
N LEU A 146 21.67 1.60 3.26
CA LEU A 146 21.44 2.89 3.89
C LEU A 146 21.82 2.83 5.39
N PRO A 147 22.61 3.80 5.91
CA PRO A 147 23.00 3.84 7.32
C PRO A 147 21.88 4.43 8.19
N ILE A 148 20.68 3.88 8.12
CA ILE A 148 19.53 4.33 8.92
C ILE A 148 19.36 3.38 10.11
N PRO A 149 19.45 3.87 11.36
CA PRO A 149 19.27 3.04 12.54
C PRO A 149 17.83 2.51 12.62
N CYS A 150 17.71 1.24 12.98
CA CYS A 150 16.45 0.53 13.13
C CYS A 150 16.03 0.46 14.60
N ASN A 151 15.58 1.59 15.15
CA ASN A 151 15.23 1.77 16.57
C ASN A 151 13.71 1.82 16.83
N PHE A 152 12.94 1.15 15.96
CA PHE A 152 11.47 1.12 15.92
C PHE A 152 10.92 -0.32 15.74
N GLN A 153 11.75 -1.33 16.03
CA GLN A 153 11.35 -2.73 16.15
C GLN A 153 10.71 -3.02 17.50
#